data_AF-A0A2S6I858-F1
#
_entry.id   AF-A0A2S6I858-F1
#
_cell.length_a   1.000
_cell.length_b   1.000
_cell.length_c   1.000
_cell.angle_alpha   90.00
_cell.angle_beta   90.00
_cell.angle_gamma   90.00
#
_symmetry.space_group_name_H-M   'P 1'
#
loop_
_entity.id
_entity.type
_entity.pdbx_description
1 polymer ?
#
loop_
_entity_poly.entity_id
_entity_poly.type
_entity_poly.pdbx_seq_one_letter_code
_entity_poly.pdbx_strand_id
1 'polypeptide(L)'
;MKTIDTRTDVRDLVHAFYAKIRSDETLGPIFNGQIPAEKWPDHLDKLTDFWETNLFGIARFKGNPTAKHQRVDANYAYSIDQTHFGRWLQLWFETIDESYEGALATKAKQAARKMATGQFLAMWSNRPANKQHAGPGLL
;
A
#
# COMPACT_ATOMS: atom_id res chain seq x y z
N MET A 1 3.65 -24.26 0.53
CA MET A 1 3.60 -22.87 1.04
C MET A 1 4.03 -22.89 2.50
N LYS A 2 4.45 -21.76 3.08
CA LYS A 2 4.83 -21.65 4.50
C LYS A 2 3.93 -20.65 5.24
N THR A 3 3.96 -20.65 6.56
CA THR A 3 3.30 -19.61 7.38
C THR A 3 4.15 -18.35 7.46
N ILE A 4 3.52 -17.22 7.82
CA ILE A 4 4.22 -15.97 8.13
C ILE A 4 4.43 -15.94 9.65
N ASP A 5 5.64 -16.22 10.13
CA ASP A 5 5.88 -16.37 11.58
C ASP A 5 6.84 -15.33 12.14
N THR A 6 7.67 -14.71 11.28
CA THR A 6 8.74 -13.80 11.69
C THR A 6 8.74 -12.50 10.91
N ARG A 7 9.46 -11.49 11.43
CA ARG A 7 9.76 -10.27 10.66
C ARG A 7 10.49 -10.59 9.35
N THR A 8 11.35 -11.60 9.34
CA THR A 8 12.07 -12.03 8.13
C THR A 8 11.09 -12.49 7.05
N ASP A 9 10.04 -13.24 7.41
CA ASP A 9 8.99 -13.64 6.47
C ASP A 9 8.24 -12.43 5.91
N VAL A 10 7.92 -11.45 6.77
CA VAL A 10 7.30 -10.19 6.34
C VAL A 10 8.21 -9.42 5.38
N ARG A 11 9.51 -9.33 5.68
CA ARG A 11 10.50 -8.69 4.81
C ARG A 11 10.53 -9.37 3.45
N ASP A 12 10.64 -10.69 3.41
CA ASP A 12 10.72 -11.45 2.17
C ASP A 12 9.44 -11.30 1.33
N LEU A 13 8.27 -11.33 1.98
CA LEU A 13 6.97 -11.05 1.33
C LEU A 13 6.94 -9.64 0.72
N VAL A 14 7.33 -8.62 1.49
CA VAL A 14 7.35 -7.22 1.03
C VAL A 14 8.32 -7.05 -0.13
N HIS A 15 9.52 -7.61 -0.06
CA HIS A 15 10.51 -7.52 -1.12
C HIS A 15 10.02 -8.20 -2.41
N ALA A 16 9.44 -9.41 -2.32
CA ALA A 16 8.87 -10.11 -3.47
C ALA A 16 7.73 -9.30 -4.11
N PHE A 17 6.84 -8.75 -3.29
CA PHE A 17 5.71 -7.94 -3.76
C PHE A 17 6.17 -6.67 -4.49
N TYR A 18 7.13 -5.95 -3.92
CA TYR A 18 7.62 -4.72 -4.53
C TYR A 18 8.52 -4.96 -5.74
N ALA A 19 9.17 -6.12 -5.85
CA ALA A 19 9.82 -6.53 -7.10
C ALA A 19 8.80 -6.63 -8.25
N LYS A 20 7.60 -7.19 -7.99
CA LYS A 20 6.49 -7.22 -8.96
C LYS A 20 5.97 -5.83 -9.27
N ILE A 21 5.70 -5.01 -8.26
CA ILE A 21 5.24 -3.61 -8.47
C ILE A 21 6.21 -2.84 -9.38
N ARG A 22 7.51 -2.92 -9.13
CA ARG A 22 8.51 -2.15 -9.88
C ARG A 22 8.58 -2.53 -11.36
N SER A 23 8.18 -3.76 -11.68
CA SER A 23 8.18 -4.31 -13.03
C SER A 23 6.80 -4.22 -13.70
N ASP A 24 5.77 -3.84 -12.95
CA ASP A 24 4.39 -3.75 -13.45
C ASP A 24 4.21 -2.53 -14.36
N GLU A 25 3.54 -2.70 -15.50
CA GLU A 25 3.38 -1.63 -16.49
C GLU A 25 2.51 -0.47 -16.00
N THR A 26 1.55 -0.74 -15.09
CA THR A 26 0.65 0.27 -14.55
C THR A 26 1.24 0.94 -13.30
N LEU A 27 1.74 0.14 -12.35
CA LEU A 27 2.22 0.65 -11.06
C LEU A 27 3.69 1.04 -11.08
N GLY A 28 4.52 0.37 -11.88
CA GLY A 28 5.96 0.60 -11.98
C GLY A 28 6.29 2.06 -12.26
N PRO A 29 5.69 2.72 -13.27
CA PRO A 29 5.93 4.15 -13.54
C PRO A 29 5.59 5.07 -12.36
N ILE A 30 4.58 4.72 -11.56
CA ILE A 30 4.19 5.50 -10.38
C ILE A 30 5.23 5.35 -9.28
N PHE A 31 5.56 4.12 -8.89
CA PHE A 31 6.48 3.88 -7.79
C PHE A 31 7.92 4.28 -8.13
N ASN A 32 8.42 3.90 -9.31
CA ASN A 32 9.76 4.25 -9.76
C ASN A 32 9.92 5.76 -10.00
N GLY A 33 8.83 6.47 -10.38
CA GLY A 33 8.84 7.93 -10.53
C GLY A 33 8.82 8.70 -9.21
N GLN A 34 8.31 8.10 -8.12
CA GLN A 34 8.20 8.75 -6.80
C GLN A 34 9.30 8.37 -5.82
N ILE A 35 10.00 7.25 -6.05
CA ILE A 35 11.04 6.72 -5.15
C ILE A 35 12.37 6.69 -5.91
N PRO A 36 13.34 7.55 -5.54
CA PRO A 36 14.68 7.52 -6.12
C PRO A 36 15.33 6.14 -5.98
N ALA A 37 16.16 5.76 -6.96
CA ALA A 37 16.75 4.43 -7.08
C ALA A 37 17.49 4.00 -5.78
N GLU A 38 18.24 4.93 -5.19
CA GLU A 38 19.01 4.76 -3.96
C GLU A 38 18.16 4.70 -2.68
N LYS A 39 16.88 5.09 -2.75
CA LYS A 39 15.94 5.10 -1.62
C LYS A 39 15.06 3.86 -1.52
N TRP A 40 15.16 2.95 -2.48
CA TRP A 40 14.42 1.69 -2.43
C TRP A 40 14.71 0.83 -1.19
N PRO A 41 15.98 0.63 -0.76
CA PRO A 41 16.25 -0.12 0.46
C PRO A 41 15.54 0.45 1.70
N ASP A 42 15.64 1.77 1.92
CA ASP A 42 14.97 2.48 3.02
C ASP A 42 13.44 2.33 2.93
N HIS A 43 12.89 2.37 1.72
CA HIS A 43 11.46 2.23 1.49
C HIS A 43 10.95 0.84 1.84
N LEU A 44 11.67 -0.20 1.44
CA LEU A 44 11.30 -1.60 1.70
C LEU A 44 11.39 -1.93 3.19
N ASP A 45 12.40 -1.43 3.91
CA ASP A 45 12.48 -1.62 5.36
C ASP A 45 11.31 -0.94 6.10
N LYS A 46 10.97 0.29 5.70
CA LYS A 46 9.79 0.99 6.23
C LYS A 46 8.47 0.24 5.97
N LEU A 47 8.34 -0.40 4.82
CA LEU A 47 7.14 -1.19 4.49
C LEU A 47 7.13 -2.54 5.20
N THR A 48 8.30 -3.08 5.51
CA THR A 48 8.43 -4.23 6.40
C THR A 48 7.93 -3.86 7.80
N ASP A 49 8.31 -2.69 8.34
CA ASP A 49 7.76 -2.18 9.61
C ASP A 49 6.24 -1.99 9.56
N PHE A 50 5.74 -1.44 8.45
CA PHE A 50 4.30 -1.27 8.23
C PHE A 50 3.56 -2.60 8.35
N TRP A 51 4.02 -3.63 7.64
CA TRP A 51 3.36 -4.94 7.65
C TRP A 51 3.59 -5.70 8.94
N GLU A 52 4.76 -5.60 9.58
CA GLU A 52 5.01 -6.20 10.90
C GLU A 52 4.05 -5.61 11.94
N THR A 53 3.83 -4.29 11.90
CA THR A 53 2.86 -3.61 12.77
C THR A 53 1.43 -4.12 12.52
N ASN A 54 1.01 -4.25 11.27
CA ASN A 54 -0.35 -4.69 10.93
C ASN A 54 -0.60 -6.18 11.22
N LEU A 55 0.41 -7.03 11.02
CA LEU A 55 0.26 -8.48 11.16
C LEU A 55 0.46 -8.93 12.61
N PHE A 56 1.51 -8.46 13.27
CA PHE A 56 1.88 -8.89 14.62
C PHE A 56 1.48 -7.90 15.72
N GLY A 57 1.04 -6.68 15.38
CA GLY A 57 0.67 -5.66 16.37
C GLY A 57 1.88 -4.99 17.05
N ILE A 58 3.09 -5.21 16.55
CA ILE A 58 4.32 -4.63 17.10
C ILE A 58 4.46 -3.20 16.57
N ALA A 59 4.40 -2.20 17.45
CA ALA A 59 4.47 -0.80 17.07
C ALA A 59 5.87 -0.40 16.55
N ARG A 60 6.12 -0.60 15.25
CA ARG A 60 7.36 -0.17 14.56
C ARG A 60 7.13 0.92 13.54
N PHE A 61 6.03 0.84 12.81
CA PHE A 61 5.76 1.77 11.74
C PHE A 61 5.50 3.19 12.26
N LYS A 62 6.21 4.16 11.65
CA LYS A 62 5.99 5.59 11.89
C LYS A 62 5.69 6.30 10.57
N GLY A 63 4.56 7.00 10.54
CA GLY A 63 4.19 7.88 9.44
C GLY A 63 2.69 7.99 9.22
N ASN A 64 2.33 8.77 8.21
CA ASN A 64 0.96 8.96 7.77
C ASN A 64 0.82 8.46 6.32
N PRO A 65 0.38 7.20 6.11
CA PRO A 65 0.19 6.64 4.77
C PRO A 65 -0.76 7.48 3.93
N THR A 66 -1.89 7.92 4.48
CA THR A 66 -2.92 8.70 3.76
C THR A 66 -2.35 9.98 3.17
N ALA A 67 -1.60 10.77 3.96
CA ALA A 67 -0.96 11.99 3.48
C ALA A 67 0.04 11.73 2.33
N LYS A 68 0.72 10.58 2.35
CA LYS A 68 1.62 10.19 1.25
C LYS A 68 0.84 9.83 -0.02
N HIS A 69 -0.23 9.06 0.09
CA HIS A 69 -1.07 8.69 -1.08
C HIS A 69 -1.72 9.92 -1.70
N GLN A 70 -2.24 10.85 -0.88
CA GLN A 70 -2.78 12.13 -1.36
C GLN A 70 -1.74 12.98 -2.12
N ARG A 71 -0.50 13.03 -1.64
CA ARG A 71 0.59 13.75 -2.32
C ARG A 71 0.95 13.10 -3.65
N VAL A 72 1.02 11.77 -3.68
CA VAL A 72 1.28 11.04 -4.92
C VAL A 72 0.14 11.30 -5.92
N ASP A 73 -1.12 11.19 -5.52
CA ASP A 73 -2.27 11.51 -6.39
C ASP A 73 -2.18 12.94 -6.97
N ALA A 74 -1.81 13.93 -6.15
CA ALA A 74 -1.59 15.29 -6.62
C ALA A 74 -0.45 15.41 -7.66
N ASN A 75 0.65 14.67 -7.46
CA ASN A 75 1.77 14.62 -8.41
C ASN A 75 1.38 13.97 -9.75
N TYR A 76 0.34 13.15 -9.76
CA TYR A 76 -0.24 12.53 -10.97
C TYR A 76 -1.52 13.24 -11.42
N ALA A 77 -1.67 14.54 -11.15
CA ALA A 77 -2.81 15.35 -11.59
C ALA A 77 -4.18 14.74 -11.21
N TYR A 78 -4.24 14.07 -10.05
CA TYR A 78 -5.43 13.40 -9.53
C TYR A 78 -5.98 12.27 -10.43
N SER A 79 -5.09 11.59 -11.16
CA SER A 79 -5.45 10.48 -12.07
C SER A 79 -5.41 9.09 -11.42
N ILE A 80 -4.93 8.94 -10.18
CA ILE A 80 -4.87 7.63 -9.53
C ILE A 80 -6.29 7.19 -9.17
N ASP A 81 -6.72 6.03 -9.63
CA ASP A 81 -8.10 5.58 -9.46
C ASP A 81 -8.18 4.16 -8.88
N GLN A 82 -9.38 3.60 -8.85
CA GLN A 82 -9.64 2.26 -8.31
C GLN A 82 -8.90 1.16 -9.09
N THR A 83 -8.57 1.36 -10.37
CA THR A 83 -7.87 0.36 -11.17
C THR A 83 -6.44 0.15 -10.66
N HIS A 84 -5.79 1.23 -10.21
CA HIS A 84 -4.45 1.19 -9.61
C HIS A 84 -4.45 0.42 -8.29
N PHE A 85 -5.42 0.71 -7.41
CA PHE A 85 -5.57 -0.03 -6.14
C PHE A 85 -5.95 -1.50 -6.39
N GLY A 86 -6.79 -1.76 -7.38
CA GLY A 86 -7.14 -3.12 -7.81
C GLY A 86 -5.92 -3.91 -8.27
N ARG A 87 -5.07 -3.30 -9.10
CA ARG A 87 -3.82 -3.92 -9.56
C ARG A 87 -2.85 -4.19 -8.40
N TRP A 88 -2.72 -3.25 -7.48
CA TRP A 88 -1.89 -3.42 -6.29
C TRP A 88 -2.38 -4.59 -5.41
N LEU A 89 -3.70 -4.71 -5.22
CA LEU A 89 -4.30 -5.82 -4.48
C LEU A 89 -4.10 -7.17 -5.18
N GLN A 90 -4.23 -7.20 -6.51
CA GLN A 90 -3.99 -8.40 -7.30
C GLN A 90 -2.57 -8.92 -7.09
N LEU A 91 -1.57 -8.06 -7.30
CA LEU A 91 -0.17 -8.41 -7.10
C LEU A 91 0.13 -8.83 -5.66
N TRP A 92 -0.51 -8.19 -4.67
CA TRP A 92 -0.35 -8.54 -3.26
C TRP A 92 -0.86 -9.95 -2.98
N PHE A 93 -2.05 -10.30 -3.47
CA PHE A 93 -2.59 -11.64 -3.25
C PHE A 93 -1.80 -12.70 -3.97
N GLU A 94 -1.41 -12.43 -5.22
CA GLU A 94 -0.56 -13.32 -6.00
C GLU A 94 0.75 -13.61 -5.26
N THR A 95 1.43 -12.57 -4.75
CA THR A 95 2.68 -12.75 -3.99
C THR A 95 2.47 -13.57 -2.72
N ILE A 96 1.36 -13.36 -2.01
CA ILE A 96 1.04 -14.17 -0.83
C ILE A 96 0.78 -15.62 -1.26
N ASP A 97 -0.05 -15.86 -2.27
CA ASP A 97 -0.45 -17.20 -2.73
C ASP A 97 0.69 -18.02 -3.32
N GLU A 98 1.76 -17.39 -3.80
CA GLU A 98 2.94 -18.11 -4.29
C GLU A 98 3.75 -18.76 -3.16
N SER A 99 3.78 -18.16 -1.97
CA SER A 99 4.76 -18.50 -0.93
C SER A 99 4.14 -18.80 0.43
N TYR A 100 2.98 -18.24 0.74
CA TYR A 100 2.44 -18.15 2.09
C TYR A 100 0.99 -18.64 2.23
N GLU A 101 0.73 -19.34 3.33
CA GLU A 101 -0.60 -19.83 3.70
C GLU A 101 -0.90 -19.60 5.19
N GLY A 102 -2.10 -19.98 5.63
CA GLY A 102 -2.52 -19.92 7.02
C GLY A 102 -3.14 -18.58 7.45
N ALA A 103 -3.31 -18.44 8.78
CA ALA A 103 -4.09 -17.37 9.37
C ALA A 103 -3.52 -15.98 9.10
N LEU A 104 -2.20 -15.80 9.18
CA LEU A 104 -1.56 -14.51 8.95
C LEU A 104 -1.50 -14.13 7.47
N ALA A 105 -1.38 -15.09 6.55
CA ALA A 105 -1.55 -14.85 5.12
C ALA A 105 -2.98 -14.35 4.82
N THR A 106 -3.99 -15.00 5.40
CA THR A 106 -5.40 -14.57 5.28
C THR A 106 -5.61 -13.17 5.86
N LYS A 107 -5.06 -12.90 7.05
CA LYS A 107 -5.10 -11.57 7.68
C LYS A 107 -4.44 -10.51 6.81
N ALA A 108 -3.28 -10.79 6.20
CA ALA A 108 -2.57 -9.89 5.30
C ALA A 108 -3.43 -9.49 4.09
N LYS A 109 -4.13 -10.44 3.47
CA LYS A 109 -5.06 -10.16 2.36
C LYS A 109 -6.27 -9.34 2.80
N GLN A 110 -6.87 -9.67 3.94
CA GLN A 110 -8.03 -8.94 4.46
C GLN A 110 -7.67 -7.51 4.86
N ALA A 111 -6.53 -7.32 5.53
CA ALA A 111 -6.02 -6.01 5.90
C ALA A 111 -5.74 -5.16 4.66
N ALA A 112 -5.06 -5.73 3.65
CA ALA A 112 -4.82 -5.08 2.37
C ALA A 112 -6.10 -4.54 1.72
N ARG A 113 -7.17 -5.36 1.64
CA ARG A 113 -8.46 -4.93 1.08
C ARG A 113 -9.03 -3.71 1.80
N LYS A 114 -9.11 -3.79 3.14
CA LYS A 114 -9.63 -2.70 3.97
C LYS A 114 -8.81 -1.42 3.80
N MET A 115 -7.48 -1.55 3.81
CA MET A 115 -6.57 -0.41 3.64
C MET A 115 -6.67 0.20 2.25
N ALA A 116 -6.73 -0.61 1.18
CA ALA A 116 -6.88 -0.11 -0.19
C ALA A 116 -8.16 0.71 -0.34
N THR A 117 -9.30 0.19 0.15
CA THR A 117 -10.57 0.93 0.12
C THR A 117 -10.50 2.22 0.93
N GLY A 118 -10.01 2.17 2.18
CA GLY A 118 -9.91 3.35 3.04
C GLY A 118 -8.99 4.43 2.46
N GLN A 119 -7.85 4.03 1.90
CA GLN A 119 -6.89 4.93 1.27
C GLN A 119 -7.43 5.55 0.00
N PHE A 120 -8.11 4.78 -0.84
CA PHE A 120 -8.77 5.31 -2.03
C PHE A 120 -9.82 6.37 -1.66
N LEU A 121 -10.71 6.07 -0.70
CA LEU A 121 -11.75 7.01 -0.29
C LEU A 121 -11.18 8.29 0.33
N ALA A 122 -10.17 8.16 1.20
CA ALA A 122 -9.52 9.32 1.84
C ALA A 122 -8.69 10.17 0.87
N MET A 123 -8.13 9.55 -0.17
CA MET A 123 -7.45 10.24 -1.27
C MET A 123 -8.48 10.97 -2.15
N TRP A 124 -9.51 10.27 -2.60
CA TRP A 124 -10.57 10.79 -3.45
C TRP A 124 -11.30 11.97 -2.81
N SER A 125 -11.75 11.84 -1.55
CA SER A 125 -12.45 12.92 -0.84
C SER A 125 -11.59 14.17 -0.63
N ASN A 126 -10.27 14.01 -0.60
CA ASN A 126 -9.32 15.12 -0.41
C ASN A 126 -8.98 15.87 -1.71
N ARG A 127 -9.44 15.40 -2.87
CA ARG A 127 -9.21 16.08 -4.16
C ARG A 127 -9.84 17.48 -4.17
N PRO A 128 -9.20 18.49 -4.79
CA PRO A 128 -9.74 19.86 -4.83
C PRO A 128 -11.18 19.94 -5.36
N ALA A 129 -11.51 19.17 -6.39
CA ALA A 129 -12.86 19.12 -6.97
C ALA A 129 -13.92 18.57 -5.99
N ASN A 130 -13.53 17.68 -5.07
CA ASN A 130 -14.45 17.02 -4.14
C ASN A 130 -14.59 17.79 -2.81
N LYS A 131 -13.68 18.73 -2.53
CA LYS A 131 -13.76 19.60 -1.34
C LYS A 131 -14.84 20.68 -1.43
N GLN A 132 -15.27 21.06 -2.63
CA GLN A 132 -16.25 22.15 -2.84
C GLN A 132 -17.70 21.76 -2.51
N HIS A 133 -17.98 20.48 -2.22
CA HIS A 133 -19.32 20.01 -1.83
C HIS A 133 -19.49 19.75 -0.34
N ALA A 134 -18.45 19.99 0.47
CA ALA A 134 -18.59 20.14 1.91
C ALA A 134 -19.07 21.58 2.20
N GLY A 135 -20.35 21.85 1.91
CA GLY A 135 -21.01 23.09 2.36
C GLY A 135 -20.92 23.23 3.88
N PRO A 136 -21.09 24.44 4.44
CA PRO A 136 -21.05 24.65 5.88
C PRO A 136 -22.08 23.74 6.52
N GLY A 137 -21.62 22.75 7.29
CA GLY A 137 -22.48 21.89 8.07
C GLY A 137 -23.39 22.77 8.93
N LEU A 138 -24.69 22.49 8.86
CA LEU A 138 -25.72 23.11 9.69
C LEU A 138 -25.23 23.22 11.14
N LEU A 139 -25.03 24.47 11.58
CA LEU A 139 -25.20 24.87 12.98
C LEU A 139 -26.68 25.15 13.21
#